data_AF-A0AAV5ZQY9-F1
#
_entry.id   AF-A0AAV5ZQY9-F1
#
_cell.length_a   1.000
_cell.length_b   1.000
_cell.length_c   1.000
_cell.angle_alpha   90.00
_cell.angle_beta   90.00
_cell.angle_gamma   90.00
#
_symmetry.space_group_name_H-M   'P 1'
#
loop_
_entity.id
_entity.type
_entity.pdbx_description
1 polymer ?
#
loop_
_entity_poly.entity_id
_entity_poly.type
_entity_poly.pdbx_seq_one_letter_code
_entity_poly.pdbx_strand_id
1 'polypeptide(L)'
;MVRLLLALEGMIGRFATTGVTALLLLTLSAGPLPAQALDPAAAEALAATLRMLADPAARADVLARDPAAAAIDKQVQGVAGSSALAQEVYGIAAEVFADLARNSGGDPQRMNEALERAKSDPAGFAAMLRPETLERLRALSTKISDAPR
;
A
#
# COMPACT_ATOMS: atom_id res chain seq x y z
N MET A 1 37.52 39.84 -39.25
CA MET A 1 38.70 40.26 -38.46
C MET A 1 38.39 40.03 -36.99
N VAL A 2 38.34 38.77 -36.52
CA VAL A 2 39.48 38.00 -35.98
C VAL A 2 40.33 38.85 -35.04
N ARG A 3 39.92 38.91 -33.77
CA ARG A 3 40.77 39.16 -32.59
C ARG A 3 40.99 37.76 -31.98
N LEU A 4 42.13 37.13 -32.22
CA LEU A 4 43.34 37.20 -31.42
C LEU A 4 43.13 36.76 -29.95
N LEU A 5 43.81 35.65 -29.63
CA LEU A 5 44.51 35.33 -28.38
C LEU A 5 43.87 34.30 -27.41
N LEU A 6 44.75 33.37 -27.02
CA LEU A 6 44.75 32.45 -25.86
C LEU A 6 44.03 31.11 -26.08
N ALA A 7 44.75 30.07 -26.52
CA ALA A 7 45.64 29.23 -25.72
C ALA A 7 44.90 28.32 -24.73
N LEU A 8 44.47 27.16 -25.22
CA LEU A 8 44.53 25.88 -24.53
C LEU A 8 44.28 24.79 -25.58
N GLU A 9 44.76 23.57 -25.35
CA GLU A 9 44.58 22.36 -26.19
C GLU A 9 45.62 22.17 -27.31
N GLY A 10 46.88 22.04 -26.92
CA GLY A 10 47.85 21.21 -27.62
C GLY A 10 47.72 19.78 -27.08
N MET A 11 47.12 18.88 -27.85
CA MET A 11 47.87 17.91 -28.66
C MET A 11 48.04 16.59 -27.90
N ILE A 12 47.06 15.69 -28.04
CA ILE A 12 47.10 14.61 -29.03
C ILE A 12 48.17 13.57 -28.68
N GLY A 13 47.66 12.43 -28.26
CA GLY A 13 48.12 11.16 -28.81
C GLY A 13 49.24 10.52 -28.04
N ARG A 14 48.90 9.42 -27.37
CA ARG A 14 49.32 8.08 -27.77
C ARG A 14 48.61 7.04 -26.92
N PHE A 15 48.56 5.82 -27.45
CA PHE A 15 48.03 4.60 -26.83
C PHE A 15 46.50 4.49 -26.98
N ALA A 16 46.03 4.07 -28.15
CA ALA A 16 45.97 2.67 -28.58
C ALA A 16 44.92 1.87 -27.80
N THR A 17 44.22 1.04 -28.58
CA THR A 17 43.49 -0.16 -28.15
C THR A 17 42.04 0.06 -27.70
N THR A 18 41.16 0.03 -28.70
CA THR A 18 40.01 -0.90 -28.75
C THR A 18 39.18 -1.02 -27.46
N GLY A 19 38.28 -0.08 -27.23
CA GLY A 19 37.20 -0.20 -26.26
C GLY A 19 35.89 0.15 -26.93
N VAL A 20 35.17 -0.87 -27.42
CA VAL A 20 33.84 -0.76 -28.04
C VAL A 20 32.92 0.03 -27.11
N THR A 21 32.71 1.31 -27.43
CA THR A 21 31.75 2.15 -26.72
C THR A 21 30.39 1.87 -27.35
N ALA A 22 29.74 0.80 -26.89
CA ALA A 22 28.36 0.51 -27.25
C ALA A 22 27.46 1.52 -26.54
N LEU A 23 27.22 2.64 -27.24
CA LEU A 23 26.15 3.57 -26.99
C LEU A 23 24.81 2.83 -27.20
N LEU A 24 24.30 2.20 -26.15
CA LEU A 24 22.96 1.63 -26.11
C LEU A 24 22.00 2.63 -25.46
N LEU A 25 21.76 3.73 -26.19
CA LEU A 25 20.54 4.52 -26.06
C LEU A 25 19.41 3.73 -26.73
N LEU A 26 18.76 2.83 -25.96
CA LEU A 26 17.52 2.17 -26.38
C LEU A 26 16.45 2.34 -25.29
N THR A 27 15.49 3.20 -25.65
CA THR A 27 14.06 3.09 -25.39
C THR A 27 13.59 3.25 -23.93
N LEU A 28 13.15 4.47 -23.61
CA LEU A 28 12.05 4.69 -22.67
C LEU A 28 10.77 4.10 -23.27
N SER A 29 10.52 2.82 -23.05
CA SER A 29 9.16 2.29 -23.04
C SER A 29 8.60 2.54 -21.64
N ALA A 30 7.76 3.58 -21.51
CA ALA A 30 6.83 3.68 -20.38
C ALA A 30 5.75 2.61 -20.53
N GLY A 31 6.15 1.34 -20.42
CA GLY A 31 5.20 0.25 -20.22
C GLY A 31 4.64 0.33 -18.80
N PRO A 32 3.41 -0.17 -18.55
CA PRO A 32 2.96 -0.37 -17.18
C PRO A 32 3.98 -1.28 -16.52
N LEU A 33 4.72 -0.74 -15.55
CA LEU A 33 5.58 -1.56 -14.70
C LEU A 33 4.68 -2.66 -14.15
N PRO A 34 5.01 -3.96 -14.34
CA PRO A 34 4.29 -5.02 -13.65
C PRO A 34 4.34 -4.66 -12.17
N ALA A 35 3.19 -4.69 -11.51
CA ALA A 35 3.11 -4.46 -10.07
C ALA A 35 4.21 -5.30 -9.42
N GLN A 36 5.24 -4.63 -8.85
CA GLN A 36 6.30 -5.35 -8.16
C GLN A 36 5.60 -6.22 -7.11
N ALA A 37 5.75 -7.54 -7.24
CA ALA A 37 5.24 -8.43 -6.22
C ALA A 37 5.97 -8.11 -4.91
N LEU A 38 5.25 -8.11 -3.79
CA LEU A 38 5.83 -8.13 -2.46
C LEU A 38 6.97 -9.15 -2.42
N ASP A 39 8.08 -8.78 -1.79
CA ASP A 39 9.06 -9.78 -1.42
C ASP A 39 8.41 -10.80 -0.47
N PRO A 40 8.88 -12.05 -0.45
CA PRO A 40 8.24 -13.12 0.34
C PRO A 40 8.09 -12.80 1.83
N ALA A 41 9.04 -12.08 2.43
CA ALA A 41 9.00 -11.75 3.84
C ALA A 41 7.93 -10.69 4.14
N ALA A 42 7.82 -9.67 3.28
CA ALA A 42 6.76 -8.68 3.39
C ALA A 42 5.36 -9.29 3.18
N ALA A 43 5.24 -10.23 2.23
CA ALA A 43 3.99 -10.97 2.01
C ALA A 43 3.58 -11.81 3.23
N GLU A 44 4.53 -12.49 3.88
CA GLU A 44 4.29 -13.26 5.09
C GLU A 44 3.91 -12.37 6.28
N ALA A 45 4.61 -11.24 6.47
CA ALA A 45 4.30 -10.27 7.51
C ALA A 45 2.89 -9.65 7.34
N LEU A 46 2.49 -9.36 6.11
CA LEU A 46 1.13 -8.92 5.81
C LEU A 46 0.13 -10.02 6.15
N ALA A 47 0.35 -11.25 5.67
CA ALA A 47 -0.54 -12.37 5.96
C ALA A 47 -0.70 -12.61 7.47
N ALA A 48 0.38 -12.53 8.24
CA ALA A 48 0.35 -12.62 9.70
C ALA A 48 -0.47 -11.48 10.32
N THR A 49 -0.34 -10.25 9.81
CA THR A 49 -1.11 -9.09 10.25
C THR A 49 -2.61 -9.27 9.97
N LEU A 50 -2.97 -9.72 8.76
CA LEU A 50 -4.36 -9.98 8.38
C LEU A 50 -4.98 -11.07 9.25
N ARG A 51 -4.22 -12.13 9.55
CA ARG A 51 -4.65 -13.21 10.44
C ARG A 51 -4.84 -12.71 11.88
N MET A 52 -3.91 -11.92 12.40
CA MET A 52 -4.00 -11.33 13.73
C MET A 52 -5.21 -10.39 13.84
N LEU A 53 -5.51 -9.59 12.81
CA LEU A 53 -6.71 -8.74 12.81
C LEU A 53 -8.00 -9.57 12.88
N ALA A 54 -8.07 -10.68 12.16
CA ALA A 54 -9.25 -11.54 12.11
C ALA A 54 -9.41 -12.42 13.38
N ASP A 55 -8.34 -12.70 14.11
CA ASP A 55 -8.35 -13.53 15.32
C ASP A 55 -8.50 -12.67 16.59
N PRO A 56 -9.62 -12.77 17.32
CA PRO A 56 -9.84 -11.99 18.54
C PRO A 56 -8.77 -12.21 19.61
N ALA A 57 -8.27 -13.43 19.76
CA ALA A 57 -7.29 -13.76 20.79
C ALA A 57 -5.93 -13.14 20.45
N ALA A 58 -5.47 -13.32 19.21
CA ALA A 58 -4.23 -12.70 18.74
C ALA A 58 -4.28 -11.16 18.80
N ARG A 59 -5.45 -10.57 18.50
CA ARG A 59 -5.66 -9.13 18.62
C ARG A 59 -5.61 -8.68 20.09
N ALA A 60 -6.24 -9.41 21.01
CA ALA A 60 -6.24 -9.06 22.43
C ALA A 60 -4.82 -8.92 23.02
N ASP A 61 -3.89 -9.76 22.60
CA ASP A 61 -2.47 -9.66 22.99
C ASP A 61 -1.81 -8.36 22.50
N VAL A 62 -2.19 -7.85 21.33
CA VAL A 62 -1.73 -6.54 20.82
C VAL A 62 -2.36 -5.40 21.62
N LEU A 63 -3.67 -5.47 21.86
CA LEU A 63 -4.40 -4.44 22.61
C LEU A 63 -3.88 -4.31 24.05
N ALA A 64 -3.41 -5.40 24.66
CA ALA A 64 -2.87 -5.38 26.02
C ALA A 64 -1.52 -4.65 26.13
N ARG A 65 -0.72 -4.62 25.05
CA ARG A 65 0.64 -4.05 25.03
C ARG A 65 0.76 -2.71 24.31
N ASP A 66 -0.26 -2.31 23.56
CA ASP A 66 -0.28 -1.07 22.79
C ASP A 66 -1.49 -0.19 23.18
N PRO A 67 -1.28 0.87 23.98
CA PRO A 67 -2.34 1.80 24.37
C PRO A 67 -3.02 2.50 23.19
N ALA A 68 -2.32 2.75 22.09
CA ALA A 68 -2.91 3.36 20.91
C ALA A 68 -3.83 2.37 20.18
N ALA A 69 -3.42 1.11 20.06
CA ALA A 69 -4.28 0.05 19.54
C ALA A 69 -5.54 -0.15 20.40
N ALA A 70 -5.39 -0.11 21.73
CA ALA A 70 -6.53 -0.18 22.66
C ALA A 70 -7.50 1.00 22.51
N ALA A 71 -7.00 2.21 22.23
CA ALA A 71 -7.85 3.37 21.98
C ALA A 71 -8.64 3.22 20.67
N ILE A 72 -8.02 2.69 19.62
CA ILE A 72 -8.69 2.40 18.34
C ILE A 72 -9.73 1.29 18.52
N ASP A 73 -9.44 0.23 19.28
CA ASP A 73 -10.43 -0.82 19.57
C ASP A 73 -11.67 -0.24 20.25
N LYS A 74 -11.52 0.65 21.24
CA LYS A 74 -12.67 1.35 21.84
C LYS A 74 -13.49 2.15 20.83
N GLN A 75 -12.85 2.77 19.84
CA GLN A 75 -13.56 3.47 18.76
C GLN A 75 -14.32 2.48 17.89
N VAL A 76 -13.72 1.35 17.53
CA VAL A 76 -14.38 0.29 16.76
C VAL A 76 -15.59 -0.27 17.51
N GLN A 77 -15.45 -0.56 18.81
CA GLN A 77 -16.56 -1.00 19.67
C GLN A 77 -17.68 0.05 19.70
N GLY A 78 -17.32 1.33 19.83
CA GLY A 78 -18.29 2.44 19.84
C GLY A 78 -19.05 2.60 18.51
N VAL A 79 -18.39 2.40 17.38
CA VAL A 79 -19.03 2.44 16.05
C VAL A 79 -19.91 1.21 15.84
N ALA A 80 -19.44 0.02 16.22
CA ALA A 80 -20.14 -1.23 15.99
C ALA A 80 -21.33 -1.47 16.94
N GLY A 81 -21.31 -0.87 18.14
CA GLY A 81 -22.38 -0.98 19.14
C GLY A 81 -22.45 -2.33 19.88
N SER A 82 -21.71 -3.36 19.43
CA SER A 82 -21.59 -4.64 20.13
C SER A 82 -20.27 -5.33 19.79
N SER A 83 -19.82 -6.23 20.67
CA SER A 83 -18.61 -7.01 20.46
C SER A 83 -18.71 -7.95 19.24
N ALA A 84 -19.92 -8.47 18.96
CA ALA A 84 -20.18 -9.30 17.79
C ALA A 84 -20.00 -8.51 16.49
N LEU A 85 -20.60 -7.32 16.40
CA LEU A 85 -20.45 -6.45 15.22
C LEU A 85 -19.03 -5.89 15.12
N ALA A 86 -18.36 -5.60 16.24
CA ALA A 86 -16.97 -5.16 16.22
C ALA A 86 -16.06 -6.25 15.63
N GLN A 87 -16.32 -7.52 15.93
CA GLN A 87 -15.60 -8.63 15.31
C GLN A 87 -15.85 -8.72 13.80
N GLU A 88 -17.08 -8.48 13.34
CA GLU A 88 -17.37 -8.38 11.90
C GLU A 88 -16.61 -7.20 11.25
N VAL A 89 -16.49 -6.06 11.92
CA VAL A 89 -15.70 -4.89 11.44
C VAL A 89 -14.25 -5.28 11.23
N TYR A 90 -13.62 -5.96 12.17
CA TYR A 90 -12.24 -6.41 12.02
C TYR A 90 -12.06 -7.44 10.89
N GLY A 91 -13.04 -8.34 10.71
CA GLY A 91 -13.04 -9.28 9.59
C GLY A 91 -13.07 -8.56 8.23
N ILE A 92 -13.94 -7.55 8.08
CA ILE A 92 -14.00 -6.75 6.85
C ILE A 92 -12.76 -5.88 6.68
N ALA A 93 -12.20 -5.31 7.75
CA ALA A 93 -10.94 -4.58 7.68
C ALA A 93 -9.81 -5.45 7.11
N ALA A 94 -9.70 -6.71 7.54
CA ALA A 94 -8.72 -7.64 6.99
C ALA A 94 -8.91 -7.89 5.48
N GLU A 95 -10.16 -8.02 5.01
CA GLU A 95 -10.43 -8.14 3.57
C GLU A 95 -10.08 -6.87 2.79
N VAL A 96 -10.43 -5.70 3.33
CA VAL A 96 -10.09 -4.40 2.73
C VAL A 96 -8.56 -4.23 2.61
N PHE A 97 -7.80 -4.60 3.64
CA PHE A 97 -6.33 -4.57 3.58
C PHE A 97 -5.77 -5.58 2.56
N ALA A 98 -6.38 -6.75 2.41
CA ALA A 98 -6.00 -7.71 1.38
C ALA A 98 -6.24 -7.17 -0.05
N ASP A 99 -7.37 -6.49 -0.27
CA ASP A 99 -7.69 -5.83 -1.54
C ASP A 99 -6.74 -4.67 -1.83
N LEU A 100 -6.41 -3.87 -0.81
CA LEU A 100 -5.43 -2.79 -0.92
C LEU A 100 -4.05 -3.32 -1.31
N ALA A 101 -3.58 -4.37 -0.63
CA ALA A 101 -2.31 -5.00 -0.96
C ALA A 101 -2.31 -5.56 -2.39
N ARG A 102 -3.41 -6.19 -2.83
CA ARG A 102 -3.52 -6.65 -4.22
C ARG A 102 -3.41 -5.50 -5.21
N ASN A 103 -4.13 -4.41 -4.97
CA ASN A 103 -4.22 -3.28 -5.90
C ASN A 103 -2.97 -2.39 -5.90
N SER A 104 -2.20 -2.39 -4.82
CA SER A 104 -0.94 -1.66 -4.72
C SER A 104 0.26 -2.45 -5.22
N GLY A 105 0.10 -3.73 -5.60
CA GLY A 105 1.21 -4.67 -5.72
C GLY A 105 1.85 -5.02 -4.38
N GLY A 106 1.21 -4.63 -3.28
CA GLY A 106 1.70 -4.74 -1.92
C GLY A 106 2.76 -3.71 -1.57
N ASP A 107 2.88 -2.65 -2.37
CA ASP A 107 3.62 -1.45 -2.01
C ASP A 107 2.95 -0.78 -0.79
N PRO A 108 3.61 -0.72 0.38
CA PRO A 108 3.02 -0.15 1.59
C PRO A 108 2.76 1.35 1.49
N GLN A 109 3.57 2.07 0.70
CA GLN A 109 3.38 3.50 0.50
C GLN A 109 2.11 3.75 -0.31
N ARG A 110 1.90 2.99 -1.39
CA ARG A 110 0.65 3.07 -2.17
C ARG A 110 -0.58 2.63 -1.38
N MET A 111 -0.44 1.64 -0.50
CA MET A 111 -1.53 1.26 0.43
C MET A 111 -1.89 2.43 1.33
N ASN A 112 -0.89 3.09 1.92
CA ASN A 112 -1.11 4.24 2.78
C ASN A 112 -1.69 5.44 2.01
N GLU A 113 -1.22 5.71 0.79
CA GLU A 113 -1.79 6.74 -0.08
C GLU A 113 -3.26 6.48 -0.42
N ALA A 114 -3.65 5.22 -0.64
CA ALA A 114 -5.05 4.84 -0.87
C ALA A 114 -5.91 5.08 0.39
N LEU A 115 -5.40 4.75 1.59
CA LEU A 115 -6.08 5.01 2.86
C LEU A 115 -6.23 6.51 3.15
N GLU A 116 -5.19 7.30 2.89
CA GLU A 116 -5.25 8.76 3.06
C GLU A 116 -6.24 9.39 2.07
N ARG A 117 -6.24 8.94 0.81
CA ARG A 117 -7.22 9.40 -0.20
C ARG A 117 -8.65 9.04 0.17
N ALA A 118 -8.87 7.90 0.83
CA ALA A 118 -10.21 7.47 1.26
C ALA A 118 -10.90 8.50 2.16
N LYS A 119 -10.13 9.30 2.91
CA LYS A 119 -10.68 10.37 3.77
C LYS A 119 -11.38 11.46 2.96
N SER A 120 -10.88 11.76 1.76
CA SER A 120 -11.44 12.78 0.85
C SER A 120 -12.29 12.20 -0.29
N ASP A 121 -12.09 10.93 -0.63
CA ASP A 121 -12.82 10.22 -1.68
C ASP A 121 -13.18 8.78 -1.27
N PRO A 122 -14.20 8.61 -0.41
CA PRO A 122 -14.66 7.29 0.02
C PRO A 122 -15.22 6.45 -1.14
N ALA A 123 -15.81 7.10 -2.15
CA ALA A 123 -16.40 6.41 -3.31
C ALA A 123 -15.33 5.84 -4.23
N GLY A 124 -14.26 6.60 -4.50
CA GLY A 124 -13.09 6.12 -5.22
C GLY A 124 -12.39 4.99 -4.49
N PHE A 125 -12.27 5.07 -3.16
CA PHE A 125 -11.76 3.97 -2.35
C PHE A 125 -12.64 2.71 -2.46
N ALA A 126 -13.95 2.86 -2.32
CA ALA A 126 -14.88 1.74 -2.46
C ALA A 126 -14.82 1.07 -3.84
N ALA A 127 -14.59 1.84 -4.90
CA ALA A 127 -14.45 1.33 -6.27
C ALA A 127 -13.16 0.50 -6.49
N MET A 128 -12.17 0.63 -5.60
CA MET A 128 -10.98 -0.22 -5.63
C MET A 128 -11.23 -1.61 -5.04
N LEU A 129 -12.22 -1.77 -4.17
CA LEU A 129 -12.47 -3.03 -3.49
C LEU A 129 -13.08 -4.05 -4.45
N ARG A 130 -12.86 -5.33 -4.17
CA ARG A 130 -13.55 -6.39 -4.89
C ARG A 130 -15.07 -6.29 -4.67
N PRO A 131 -15.90 -6.67 -5.66
CA PRO A 131 -17.36 -6.61 -5.52
C PRO A 131 -17.87 -7.32 -4.27
N GLU A 132 -17.30 -8.47 -3.93
CA GLU A 132 -17.71 -9.26 -2.77
C GLU A 132 -17.39 -8.54 -1.45
N THR A 133 -16.18 -7.98 -1.32
CA THR A 133 -15.78 -7.21 -0.13
C THR A 133 -16.63 -5.94 0.01
N LEU A 134 -16.96 -5.28 -1.09
CA LEU A 134 -17.85 -4.12 -1.09
C LEU A 134 -19.29 -4.49 -0.70
N GLU A 135 -19.81 -5.62 -1.17
CA GLU A 135 -21.11 -6.15 -0.76
C GLU A 135 -21.16 -6.44 0.73
N ARG A 136 -20.15 -7.15 1.26
CA ARG A 136 -20.08 -7.46 2.69
C ARG A 136 -19.94 -6.19 3.55
N LEU A 137 -19.17 -5.20 3.09
CA LEU A 137 -19.04 -3.91 3.77
C LEU A 137 -20.40 -3.19 3.84
N ARG A 138 -21.18 -3.18 2.74
CA ARG A 138 -22.54 -2.62 2.73
C ARG A 138 -23.46 -3.37 3.69
N ALA A 139 -23.46 -4.70 3.65
CA ALA A 139 -24.26 -5.52 4.54
C ALA A 139 -23.95 -5.25 6.02
N LEU A 140 -22.65 -5.14 6.37
CA LEU A 140 -22.24 -4.80 7.71
C LEU A 140 -22.66 -3.38 8.12
N SER A 141 -22.54 -2.41 7.21
CA SER A 141 -23.01 -1.04 7.46
C SER A 141 -24.50 -0.99 7.76
N THR A 142 -25.33 -1.76 7.06
CA THR A 142 -26.76 -1.89 7.35
C THR A 142 -26.98 -2.49 8.73
N LYS A 143 -26.33 -3.61 9.06
CA LYS A 143 -26.45 -4.26 10.38
C LYS A 143 -26.10 -3.30 11.54
N ILE A 144 -25.03 -2.53 11.39
CA ILE A 144 -24.60 -1.55 12.41
C ILE A 144 -25.62 -0.41 12.53
N SER A 145 -26.19 0.03 11.41
CA SER A 145 -27.20 1.12 11.42
C SER A 145 -28.52 0.68 12.05
N ASP A 146 -28.91 -0.58 11.84
CA ASP A 146 -30.14 -1.17 12.38
C ASP A 146 -29.97 -1.66 13.82
N ALA A 147 -28.73 -1.76 14.33
CA ALA A 147 -28.46 -2.22 15.67
C ALA A 147 -29.00 -1.23 16.71
N PRO A 148 -29.70 -1.70 17.75
CA PRO A 148 -30.12 -0.85 18.86
C PRO A 148 -28.88 -0.32 19.60
N ARG A 149 -28.88 0.98 19.91
CA ARG A 149 -27.82 1.67 20.67
C ARG A 149 -28.16 1.78 22.14
#